data_AF-A0A845Z9B8-F1
#
_entry.id   AF-A0A845Z9B8-F1
#
_cell.length_a   1.000
_cell.length_b   1.000
_cell.length_c   1.000
_cell.angle_alpha   90.00
_cell.angle_beta   90.00
_cell.angle_gamma   90.00
#
_symmetry.space_group_name_H-M   'P 1'
#
loop_
_entity.id
_entity.type
_entity.pdbx_description
1 polymer ?
#
loop_
_entity_poly.entity_id
_entity_poly.type
_entity_poly.pdbx_seq_one_letter_code
_entity_poly.pdbx_strand_id
1 'polypeptide(L)'
;MRLFNKLWIDLASALEDFLYEIDAEQESKNSEDDGFKEQAEAVIQQCQEDSGLPQIEEIMRKKADIGDWESTFNRCLNDIRTHLTKHFEAMDTGLNNSVERIKVRLTNVLIEKANLGDIPALEGLQGSKFLKVMVEEIDDKLINLKQPFTSLYKFEMSYKANLRYMIRPLLNNLNPNRNDVQISRVEKENPETRKKMAKEISDYLKELHGEAVYRCENNLDNIFAEPGKTAFYEVEDFIDRVLRSENAKEEWQTFIYKYKDFIWPKEYGQDPDSRYRQEWQDLVKETVEINKIEKLQFLQ
;
A
#
# COMPACT_ATOMS: atom_id res chain seq x y z
N MET A 1 -27.84 1.36 -27.96
CA MET A 1 -26.60 1.67 -28.71
C MET A 1 -26.14 3.13 -28.57
N ARG A 2 -26.95 4.16 -28.85
CA ARG A 2 -26.48 5.56 -28.73
C ARG A 2 -26.03 5.97 -27.31
N LEU A 3 -26.80 5.65 -26.28
CA LEU A 3 -26.46 5.97 -24.89
C LEU A 3 -25.17 5.28 -24.43
N PHE A 4 -25.08 3.97 -24.66
CA PHE A 4 -23.86 3.20 -24.35
C PHE A 4 -22.63 3.72 -25.10
N ASN A 5 -22.73 4.01 -26.39
CA ASN A 5 -21.59 4.53 -27.15
C ASN A 5 -21.10 5.87 -26.60
N LYS A 6 -22.00 6.74 -26.13
CA LYS A 6 -21.62 7.99 -25.48
C LYS A 6 -20.91 7.72 -24.15
N LEU A 7 -21.51 6.92 -23.27
CA LEU A 7 -20.91 6.52 -21.99
C LEU A 7 -19.52 5.91 -22.19
N TRP A 8 -19.37 5.02 -23.18
CA TRP A 8 -18.11 4.38 -23.52
C TRP A 8 -17.02 5.40 -23.89
N ILE A 9 -17.34 6.38 -24.74
CA ILE A 9 -16.38 7.42 -25.15
C ILE A 9 -16.01 8.29 -23.96
N ASP A 10 -17.00 8.71 -23.17
CA ASP A 10 -16.79 9.57 -22.00
C ASP A 10 -15.95 8.85 -20.92
N LEU A 11 -16.20 7.56 -20.69
CA LEU A 11 -15.45 6.70 -19.78
C LEU A 11 -14.01 6.48 -20.28
N ALA A 12 -13.85 6.10 -21.54
CA ALA A 12 -12.53 5.84 -22.11
C ALA A 12 -11.65 7.09 -22.05
N SER A 13 -12.17 8.25 -22.47
CA SER A 13 -11.43 9.51 -22.39
C SER A 13 -11.02 9.84 -20.96
N ALA A 14 -11.95 9.72 -20.00
CA ALA A 14 -11.67 10.09 -18.63
C ALA A 14 -10.69 9.15 -17.93
N LEU A 15 -10.67 7.86 -18.28
CA LEU A 15 -9.67 6.92 -17.77
C LEU A 15 -8.28 7.22 -18.35
N GLU A 16 -8.18 7.57 -19.63
CA GLU A 16 -6.91 8.01 -20.23
C GLU A 16 -6.42 9.33 -19.62
N ASP A 17 -7.33 10.30 -19.42
CA ASP A 17 -7.01 11.56 -18.74
C ASP A 17 -6.53 11.30 -17.31
N PHE A 18 -7.20 10.42 -16.58
CA PHE A 18 -6.78 10.00 -15.24
C PHE A 18 -5.39 9.35 -15.24
N LEU A 19 -5.10 8.47 -16.19
CA LEU A 19 -3.78 7.84 -16.33
C LEU A 19 -2.69 8.89 -16.58
N TYR A 20 -2.96 9.87 -17.44
CA TYR A 20 -2.03 10.97 -17.71
C TYR A 20 -1.80 11.85 -16.46
N GLU A 21 -2.85 12.14 -15.69
CA GLU A 21 -2.74 12.90 -14.44
C GLU A 21 -1.83 12.19 -13.43
N ILE A 22 -2.05 10.89 -13.19
CA ILE A 22 -1.24 10.15 -12.22
C ILE A 22 0.21 9.96 -12.69
N ASP A 23 0.46 9.84 -14.00
CA ASP A 23 1.83 9.79 -14.56
C ASP A 23 2.56 11.12 -14.34
N ALA A 24 1.91 12.25 -14.67
CA ALA A 24 2.47 13.58 -14.48
C ALA A 24 2.77 13.90 -13.01
N GLU A 25 1.96 13.37 -12.08
CA GLU A 25 2.25 13.44 -10.64
C GLU A 25 3.50 12.64 -10.28
N GLN A 26 3.74 11.46 -10.85
CA GLN A 26 4.98 10.71 -10.59
C GLN A 26 6.24 11.48 -11.02
N GLU A 27 6.17 12.22 -12.12
CA GLU A 27 7.30 13.01 -12.63
C GLU A 27 7.53 14.32 -11.88
N SER A 28 6.51 14.82 -11.18
CA SER A 28 6.60 16.06 -10.41
C SER A 28 7.41 15.85 -9.13
N LYS A 29 8.51 16.60 -8.96
CA LYS A 29 9.27 16.66 -7.70
C LYS A 29 8.46 17.16 -6.49
N ASN A 30 7.27 17.70 -6.74
CA ASN A 30 6.36 18.24 -5.74
C ASN A 30 5.07 17.41 -5.63
N SER A 31 5.00 16.19 -6.14
CA SER A 31 3.79 15.39 -5.98
C SER A 31 3.53 15.09 -4.51
N GLU A 32 2.30 15.39 -4.10
CA GLU A 32 1.76 15.36 -2.74
C GLU A 32 1.56 13.91 -2.25
N ASP A 33 2.55 13.02 -2.40
CA ASP A 33 2.59 11.80 -1.57
C ASP A 33 3.27 12.08 -0.22
N ASP A 34 2.99 13.28 0.33
CA ASP A 34 3.43 13.76 1.64
C ASP A 34 3.15 12.70 2.73
N GLY A 35 2.04 11.96 2.62
CA GLY A 35 1.68 10.94 3.59
C GLY A 35 2.61 9.72 3.64
N PHE A 36 3.21 9.29 2.52
CA PHE A 36 4.19 8.19 2.54
C PHE A 36 5.57 8.68 2.94
N LYS A 37 5.95 9.86 2.44
CA LYS A 37 7.19 10.54 2.81
C LYS A 37 7.27 10.76 4.33
N GLU A 38 6.24 11.34 4.93
CA GLU A 38 6.14 11.54 6.38
C GLU A 38 6.30 10.24 7.16
N GLN A 39 5.66 9.15 6.70
CA GLN A 39 5.78 7.86 7.38
C GLN A 39 7.17 7.28 7.30
N ALA A 40 7.84 7.43 6.17
CA ALA A 40 9.18 6.91 6.04
C ALA A 40 10.22 7.76 6.77
N GLU A 41 10.06 9.09 6.79
CA GLU A 41 10.83 9.99 7.67
C GLU A 41 10.63 9.59 9.14
N ALA A 42 9.39 9.30 9.55
CA ALA A 42 9.10 8.79 10.89
C ALA A 42 9.78 7.43 11.18
N VAL A 43 9.87 6.53 10.19
CA VAL A 43 10.60 5.26 10.33
C VAL A 43 12.10 5.47 10.47
N ILE A 44 12.68 6.44 9.74
CA ILE A 44 14.09 6.81 9.92
C ILE A 44 14.33 7.39 11.31
N GLN A 45 13.44 8.27 11.78
CA GLN A 45 13.50 8.80 13.14
C GLN A 45 13.40 7.68 14.19
N GLN A 46 12.50 6.72 14.01
CA GLN A 46 12.40 5.53 14.88
C GLN A 46 13.68 4.69 14.85
N CYS A 47 14.33 4.55 13.69
CA CYS A 47 15.63 3.88 13.60
C CYS A 47 16.75 4.59 14.38
N GLN A 48 16.65 5.92 14.55
CA GLN A 48 17.57 6.72 15.35
C GLN A 48 17.27 6.61 16.85
N GLU A 49 16.00 6.73 17.24
CA GLU A 49 15.55 6.75 18.63
C GLU A 49 15.54 5.35 19.27
N ASP A 50 15.06 4.35 18.53
CA ASP A 50 15.04 2.94 18.94
C ASP A 50 16.06 2.14 18.11
N SER A 51 17.33 2.43 18.35
CA SER A 51 18.47 1.90 17.59
C SER A 51 18.70 0.39 17.72
N GLY A 52 18.16 -0.25 18.76
CA GLY A 52 18.49 -1.64 19.10
C GLY A 52 19.94 -1.87 19.50
N LEU A 53 20.70 -0.81 19.79
CA LEU A 53 22.10 -0.90 20.22
C LEU A 53 22.18 -1.50 21.65
N PRO A 54 22.94 -2.59 21.85
CA PRO A 54 23.08 -3.19 23.17
C PRO A 54 23.93 -2.32 24.08
N GLN A 55 23.60 -2.32 25.38
CA GLN A 55 24.44 -1.69 26.40
C GLN A 55 25.71 -2.51 26.67
N ILE A 56 26.72 -1.91 27.29
CA ILE A 56 28.00 -2.54 27.61
C ILE A 56 27.80 -3.86 28.39
N GLU A 57 26.91 -3.83 29.39
CA GLU A 57 26.58 -4.98 30.22
C GLU A 57 25.86 -6.09 29.43
N GLU A 58 25.10 -5.73 28.39
CA GLU A 58 24.46 -6.71 27.49
C GLU A 58 25.47 -7.37 26.57
N ILE A 59 26.43 -6.60 26.03
CA ILE A 59 27.53 -7.13 25.22
C ILE A 59 28.35 -8.13 26.06
N MET A 60 28.67 -7.78 27.30
CA MET A 60 29.39 -8.67 28.21
C MET A 60 28.60 -9.94 28.54
N ARG A 61 27.27 -9.84 28.72
CA ARG A 61 26.39 -11.01 28.92
C ARG A 61 26.35 -11.91 27.68
N LYS A 62 26.18 -11.33 26.49
CA LYS A 62 26.23 -12.08 25.21
C LYS A 62 27.57 -12.77 25.01
N LYS A 63 28.68 -12.10 25.36
CA LYS A 63 30.01 -12.71 25.34
C LYS A 63 30.14 -13.90 26.27
N ALA A 64 29.57 -13.84 27.47
CA ALA A 64 29.61 -14.95 28.41
C ALA A 64 28.88 -16.20 27.88
N ASP A 65 27.81 -16.01 27.11
CA ASP A 65 27.03 -17.07 26.47
C ASP A 65 27.72 -17.63 25.21
N ILE A 66 28.20 -16.75 24.32
CA ILE A 66 28.75 -17.11 23.01
C ILE A 66 30.20 -17.63 23.11
N GLY A 67 31.00 -17.07 24.02
CA GLY A 67 32.37 -17.54 24.30
C GLY A 67 33.49 -16.68 23.71
N ASP A 68 33.29 -15.98 22.58
CA ASP A 68 34.32 -15.14 21.94
C ASP A 68 33.80 -13.77 21.49
N TRP A 69 34.71 -12.78 21.36
CA TRP A 69 34.34 -11.38 21.10
C TRP A 69 33.91 -11.12 19.67
N GLU A 70 34.48 -11.85 18.71
CA GLU A 70 34.20 -11.71 17.28
C GLU A 70 32.79 -12.22 16.96
N SER A 71 32.45 -13.43 17.43
CA SER A 71 31.10 -13.99 17.33
C SER A 71 30.08 -13.14 18.09
N THR A 72 30.46 -12.54 19.23
CA THR A 72 29.59 -11.62 19.97
C THR A 72 29.29 -10.37 19.15
N PHE A 73 30.31 -9.75 18.55
CA PHE A 73 30.14 -8.61 17.66
C PHE A 73 29.24 -8.96 16.47
N ASN A 74 29.52 -10.08 15.79
CA ASN A 74 28.72 -10.57 14.67
C ASN A 74 27.26 -10.83 15.05
N ARG A 75 27.01 -11.31 16.27
CA ARG A 75 25.64 -11.47 16.78
C ARG A 75 24.96 -10.12 16.99
N CYS A 76 25.63 -9.16 17.60
CA CYS A 76 25.10 -7.82 17.79
C CYS A 76 24.76 -7.13 16.45
N LEU A 77 25.61 -7.27 15.43
CA LEU A 77 25.33 -6.77 14.08
C LEU A 77 24.03 -7.33 13.50
N ASN A 78 23.84 -8.65 13.59
CA ASN A 78 22.61 -9.30 13.13
C ASN A 78 21.38 -8.85 13.92
N ASP A 79 21.52 -8.68 15.24
CA ASP A 79 20.44 -8.23 16.11
C ASP A 79 20.01 -6.80 15.72
N ILE A 80 20.95 -5.85 15.57
CA ILE A 80 20.67 -4.47 15.12
C ILE A 80 20.04 -4.47 13.73
N ARG A 81 20.60 -5.22 12.78
CA ARG A 81 20.07 -5.30 11.41
C ARG A 81 18.63 -5.82 11.39
N THR A 82 18.32 -6.78 12.25
CA THR A 82 16.97 -7.33 12.41
C THR A 82 16.04 -6.29 13.05
N HIS A 83 16.53 -5.57 14.06
CA HIS A 83 15.79 -4.51 14.72
C HIS A 83 15.41 -3.38 13.75
N LEU A 84 16.38 -2.85 13.00
CA LEU A 84 16.12 -1.84 11.98
C LEU A 84 15.12 -2.32 10.93
N THR A 85 15.22 -3.57 10.48
CA THR A 85 14.28 -4.14 9.50
C THR A 85 12.83 -4.06 10.00
N LYS A 86 12.58 -4.29 11.30
CA LYS A 86 11.22 -4.26 11.86
C LYS A 86 10.59 -2.87 11.80
N HIS A 87 11.38 -1.82 11.98
CA HIS A 87 10.88 -0.45 11.84
C HIS A 87 10.36 -0.20 10.41
N PHE A 88 11.06 -0.72 9.40
CA PHE A 88 10.61 -0.62 8.00
C PHE A 88 9.35 -1.46 7.70
N GLU A 89 9.04 -2.50 8.48
CA GLU A 89 7.78 -3.24 8.34
C GLU A 89 6.56 -2.38 8.72
N ALA A 90 6.73 -1.35 9.56
CA ALA A 90 5.65 -0.41 9.89
C ALA A 90 5.19 0.43 8.67
N MET A 91 6.00 0.50 7.61
CA MET A 91 5.66 1.22 6.38
C MET A 91 4.54 0.58 5.57
N ASP A 92 4.18 -0.68 5.85
CA ASP A 92 3.10 -1.40 5.15
C ASP A 92 1.78 -0.62 5.19
N THR A 93 1.50 0.08 6.28
CA THR A 93 0.28 0.90 6.39
C THR A 93 0.32 2.08 5.41
N GLY A 94 1.45 2.79 5.31
CA GLY A 94 1.63 3.91 4.39
C GLY A 94 1.56 3.49 2.93
N LEU A 95 2.22 2.37 2.62
CA LEU A 95 2.18 1.76 1.29
C LEU A 95 0.74 1.49 0.85
N ASN A 96 -0.05 0.81 1.69
CA ASN A 96 -1.43 0.49 1.36
C ASN A 96 -2.32 1.73 1.33
N ASN A 97 -2.05 2.75 2.14
CA ASN A 97 -2.77 4.02 2.07
C ASN A 97 -2.51 4.76 0.75
N SER A 98 -1.27 4.77 0.22
CA SER A 98 -0.96 5.35 -1.09
C SER A 98 -1.71 4.64 -2.22
N VAL A 99 -1.71 3.30 -2.19
CA VAL A 99 -2.49 2.48 -3.13
C VAL A 99 -3.99 2.78 -3.04
N GLU A 100 -4.53 2.86 -1.82
CA GLU A 100 -5.96 3.12 -1.61
C GLU A 100 -6.38 4.50 -2.12
N ARG A 101 -5.54 5.54 -1.99
CA ARG A 101 -5.82 6.87 -2.56
C ARG A 101 -6.02 6.80 -4.07
N ILE A 102 -5.17 6.07 -4.78
CA ILE A 102 -5.26 5.89 -6.23
C ILE A 102 -6.52 5.09 -6.60
N LYS A 103 -6.82 4.01 -5.86
CA LYS A 103 -8.07 3.26 -6.05
C LYS A 103 -9.30 4.14 -5.88
N VAL A 104 -9.33 5.00 -4.85
CA VAL A 104 -10.44 5.93 -4.62
C VAL A 104 -10.62 6.86 -5.83
N ARG A 105 -9.55 7.50 -6.30
CA ARG A 105 -9.59 8.38 -7.48
C ARG A 105 -10.09 7.66 -8.73
N LEU A 106 -9.55 6.47 -9.02
CA LEU A 106 -10.01 5.66 -10.15
C LEU A 106 -11.50 5.31 -10.04
N THR A 107 -11.96 4.88 -8.86
CA THR A 107 -13.39 4.55 -8.68
C THR A 107 -14.29 5.77 -8.82
N ASN A 108 -13.82 6.97 -8.47
CA ASN A 108 -14.58 8.20 -8.71
C ASN A 108 -14.75 8.46 -10.20
N VAL A 109 -13.73 8.22 -11.03
CA VAL A 109 -13.87 8.29 -12.49
C VAL A 109 -14.97 7.34 -12.99
N LEU A 110 -14.97 6.10 -12.50
CA LEU A 110 -15.99 5.12 -12.87
C LEU A 110 -17.40 5.54 -12.44
N ILE A 111 -17.54 6.08 -11.22
CA ILE A 111 -18.79 6.59 -10.68
C ILE A 111 -19.30 7.76 -11.51
N GLU A 112 -18.45 8.75 -11.79
CA GLU A 112 -18.84 9.98 -12.47
C GLU A 112 -19.13 9.80 -13.96
N LYS A 113 -18.40 8.90 -14.63
CA LYS A 113 -18.47 8.77 -16.10
C LYS A 113 -19.37 7.63 -16.55
N ALA A 114 -19.53 6.60 -15.74
CA ALA A 114 -20.40 5.47 -16.04
C ALA A 114 -21.61 5.35 -15.10
N ASN A 115 -21.82 6.32 -14.19
CA ASN A 115 -22.91 6.34 -13.21
C ASN A 115 -22.98 5.05 -12.37
N LEU A 116 -21.82 4.41 -12.14
CA LEU A 116 -21.81 3.13 -11.41
C LEU A 116 -22.22 3.31 -9.94
N GLY A 117 -22.07 4.51 -9.38
CA GLY A 117 -22.53 4.82 -8.01
C GLY A 117 -24.05 4.80 -7.84
N ASP A 118 -24.83 4.85 -8.93
CA ASP A 118 -26.29 4.76 -8.90
C ASP A 118 -26.79 3.31 -8.80
N ILE A 119 -25.89 2.32 -8.99
CA ILE A 119 -26.20 0.91 -8.77
C ILE A 119 -26.36 0.69 -7.26
N PRO A 120 -27.47 0.11 -6.78
CA PRO A 120 -27.75 0.00 -5.34
C PRO A 120 -26.65 -0.68 -4.52
N ALA A 121 -26.01 -1.71 -5.08
CA ALA A 121 -24.92 -2.42 -4.42
C ALA A 121 -23.65 -1.55 -4.24
N LEU A 122 -23.49 -0.52 -5.08
CA LEU A 122 -22.30 0.35 -5.13
C LEU A 122 -22.52 1.72 -4.48
N GLU A 123 -23.74 2.01 -4.02
CA GLU A 123 -24.09 3.32 -3.46
C GLU A 123 -23.19 3.67 -2.26
N GLY A 124 -22.52 4.83 -2.34
CA GLY A 124 -21.64 5.33 -1.29
C GLY A 124 -20.32 4.58 -1.13
N LEU A 125 -19.99 3.63 -2.01
CA LEU A 125 -18.72 2.91 -1.99
C LEU A 125 -17.67 3.62 -2.86
N GLN A 126 -16.41 3.57 -2.41
CA GLN A 126 -15.23 4.02 -3.15
C GLN A 126 -14.05 3.08 -2.88
N GLY A 127 -12.99 3.24 -3.67
CA GLY A 127 -11.70 2.55 -3.47
C GLY A 127 -11.81 1.03 -3.48
N SER A 128 -11.06 0.36 -2.61
CA SER A 128 -11.04 -1.11 -2.53
C SER A 128 -12.41 -1.71 -2.24
N LYS A 129 -13.28 -1.02 -1.50
CA LYS A 129 -14.64 -1.51 -1.20
C LYS A 129 -15.52 -1.50 -2.44
N PHE A 130 -15.46 -0.43 -3.24
CA PHE A 130 -16.18 -0.35 -4.51
C PHE A 130 -15.68 -1.43 -5.49
N LEU A 131 -14.36 -1.57 -5.64
CA LEU A 131 -13.78 -2.57 -6.53
C LEU A 131 -14.18 -4.00 -6.14
N LYS A 132 -14.20 -4.31 -4.84
CA LYS A 132 -14.66 -5.61 -4.35
C LYS A 132 -16.09 -5.90 -4.77
N VAL A 133 -17.02 -4.98 -4.52
CA VAL A 133 -18.43 -5.17 -4.86
C VAL A 133 -18.63 -5.21 -6.38
N MET A 134 -17.87 -4.42 -7.14
CA MET A 134 -17.85 -4.53 -8.61
C MET A 134 -17.50 -5.94 -9.08
N VAL A 135 -16.49 -6.59 -8.50
CA VAL A 135 -16.14 -7.98 -8.83
C VAL A 135 -17.30 -8.94 -8.53
N GLU A 136 -18.06 -8.70 -7.46
CA GLU A 136 -19.22 -9.50 -7.08
C GLU A 136 -20.40 -9.29 -8.05
N GLU A 137 -20.58 -8.07 -8.57
CA GLU A 137 -21.68 -7.71 -9.50
C GLU A 137 -21.43 -8.11 -10.96
N ILE A 138 -20.16 -8.21 -11.38
CA ILE A 138 -19.77 -8.66 -12.73
C ILE A 138 -19.95 -10.18 -12.85
N ASP A 139 -20.70 -10.62 -13.87
CA ASP A 139 -20.90 -12.05 -14.18
C ASP A 139 -19.57 -12.73 -14.54
N ASP A 140 -19.36 -13.96 -14.07
CA ASP A 140 -18.13 -14.74 -14.31
C ASP A 140 -17.82 -14.97 -15.80
N LYS A 141 -18.83 -14.85 -16.67
CA LYS A 141 -18.67 -14.95 -18.13
C LYS A 141 -18.02 -13.71 -18.74
N LEU A 142 -18.08 -12.56 -18.06
CA LEU A 142 -17.47 -11.30 -18.49
C LEU A 142 -16.03 -11.24 -17.97
N ILE A 143 -15.20 -12.17 -18.46
CA ILE A 143 -13.89 -12.44 -17.86
C ILE A 143 -12.89 -11.30 -18.10
N ASN A 144 -12.98 -10.62 -19.25
CA ASN A 144 -12.08 -9.53 -19.61
C ASN A 144 -12.38 -8.27 -18.78
N LEU A 145 -13.61 -8.13 -18.30
CA LEU A 145 -14.01 -7.10 -17.37
C LEU A 145 -13.74 -7.52 -15.92
N LYS A 146 -14.10 -8.74 -15.52
CA LYS A 146 -14.00 -9.18 -14.11
C LYS A 146 -12.57 -9.30 -13.61
N GLN A 147 -11.66 -9.80 -14.45
CA GLN A 147 -10.29 -10.09 -14.04
C GLN A 147 -9.49 -8.81 -13.69
N PRO A 148 -9.49 -7.74 -14.50
CA PRO A 148 -8.83 -6.48 -14.13
C PRO A 148 -9.34 -5.90 -12.82
N PHE A 149 -10.67 -5.86 -12.61
CA PHE A 149 -11.25 -5.42 -11.34
C PHE A 149 -10.80 -6.31 -10.17
N THR A 150 -10.68 -7.63 -10.39
CA THR A 150 -10.19 -8.57 -9.38
C THR A 150 -8.72 -8.34 -9.04
N SER A 151 -7.87 -8.15 -10.07
CA SER A 151 -6.45 -7.85 -9.91
C SER A 151 -6.27 -6.57 -9.10
N LEU A 152 -6.89 -5.48 -9.54
CA LEU A 152 -6.76 -4.18 -8.88
C LEU A 152 -7.35 -4.19 -7.45
N TYR A 153 -8.49 -4.85 -7.23
CA TYR A 153 -9.04 -5.02 -5.89
C TYR A 153 -8.02 -5.66 -4.94
N LYS A 154 -7.41 -6.77 -5.35
CA LYS A 154 -6.46 -7.54 -4.54
C LYS A 154 -5.06 -6.94 -4.47
N PHE A 155 -4.77 -5.93 -5.29
CA PHE A 155 -3.47 -5.28 -5.28
C PHE A 155 -3.24 -4.58 -3.94
N GLU A 156 -2.19 -5.00 -3.25
CA GLU A 156 -1.71 -4.47 -1.98
C GLU A 156 -0.19 -4.37 -2.05
N MET A 157 0.38 -3.43 -1.30
CA MET A 157 1.82 -3.26 -1.20
C MET A 157 2.31 -3.61 0.20
N SER A 158 3.49 -4.20 0.26
CA SER A 158 4.17 -4.48 1.53
C SER A 158 5.66 -4.22 1.40
N TYR A 159 6.29 -3.81 2.49
CA TYR A 159 7.72 -3.72 2.67
C TYR A 159 8.41 -4.98 2.17
N LYS A 160 7.92 -6.15 2.61
CA LYS A 160 8.56 -7.43 2.33
C LYS A 160 8.61 -7.73 0.83
N ALA A 161 7.54 -7.45 0.10
CA ALA A 161 7.45 -7.71 -1.34
C ALA A 161 8.07 -6.59 -2.17
N ASN A 162 7.89 -5.33 -1.76
CA ASN A 162 8.12 -4.16 -2.62
C ASN A 162 9.34 -3.32 -2.23
N LEU A 163 9.75 -3.26 -0.95
CA LEU A 163 10.83 -2.35 -0.52
C LEU A 163 12.06 -3.05 0.06
N ARG A 164 11.91 -4.31 0.50
CA ARG A 164 12.99 -5.05 1.17
C ARG A 164 14.25 -5.15 0.31
N TYR A 165 14.10 -5.30 -1.00
CA TYR A 165 15.24 -5.40 -1.91
C TYR A 165 16.03 -4.08 -2.00
N MET A 166 15.38 -2.93 -1.76
CA MET A 166 16.03 -1.62 -1.72
C MET A 166 16.71 -1.35 -0.38
N ILE A 167 16.03 -1.67 0.73
CA ILE A 167 16.56 -1.41 2.08
C ILE A 167 17.69 -2.38 2.47
N ARG A 168 17.59 -3.67 2.12
CA ARG A 168 18.56 -4.68 2.56
C ARG A 168 20.02 -4.39 2.14
N PRO A 169 20.29 -3.87 0.93
CA PRO A 169 21.61 -3.41 0.53
C PRO A 169 22.15 -2.26 1.38
N LEU A 170 21.30 -1.32 1.80
CA LEU A 170 21.71 -0.17 2.62
C LEU A 170 22.23 -0.62 3.99
N LEU A 171 21.66 -1.70 4.52
CA LEU A 171 22.06 -2.34 5.77
C LEU A 171 23.20 -3.37 5.64
N ASN A 172 23.95 -3.38 4.53
CA ASN A 172 25.01 -4.38 4.31
C ASN A 172 26.22 -4.20 5.23
N ASN A 173 26.51 -2.99 5.71
CA ASN A 173 27.57 -2.74 6.68
C ASN A 173 27.28 -3.42 8.04
N LEU A 174 26.01 -3.71 8.32
CA LEU A 174 25.57 -4.50 9.48
C LEU A 174 25.51 -6.01 9.20
N ASN A 175 26.00 -6.49 8.06
CA ASN A 175 26.08 -7.91 7.76
C ASN A 175 27.48 -8.43 8.12
N PRO A 176 27.62 -9.38 9.07
CA PRO A 176 28.89 -9.98 9.44
C PRO A 176 29.74 -10.47 8.26
N ASN A 177 29.09 -10.96 7.19
CA ASN A 177 29.77 -11.51 6.02
C ASN A 177 30.13 -10.46 4.96
N ARG A 178 29.84 -9.18 5.21
CA ARG A 178 30.05 -8.07 4.25
C ARG A 178 30.69 -6.83 4.87
N ASN A 179 31.12 -6.91 6.13
CA ASN A 179 31.88 -5.86 6.77
C ASN A 179 33.28 -6.42 7.12
N ASP A 180 34.27 -5.54 7.07
CA ASP A 180 35.68 -5.90 7.31
C ASP A 180 36.17 -5.46 8.69
N VAL A 181 35.24 -5.17 9.63
CA VAL A 181 35.59 -4.71 10.97
C VAL A 181 36.19 -5.85 11.77
N GLN A 182 37.42 -5.67 12.23
CA GLN A 182 38.11 -6.64 13.09
C GLN A 182 38.12 -6.16 14.53
N ILE A 183 37.63 -7.01 15.43
CA ILE A 183 37.66 -6.75 16.87
C ILE A 183 39.05 -7.11 17.42
N SER A 184 39.57 -6.26 18.30
CA SER A 184 40.88 -6.46 18.93
C SER A 184 40.97 -7.81 19.65
N ARG A 185 42.14 -8.43 19.58
CA ARG A 185 42.42 -9.66 20.33
C ARG A 185 42.98 -9.34 21.71
N VAL A 186 42.58 -10.13 22.71
CA VAL A 186 43.06 -10.01 24.08
C VAL A 186 43.77 -11.30 24.49
N GLU A 187 45.01 -11.20 24.93
CA GLU A 187 45.82 -12.36 25.35
C GLU A 187 45.39 -12.95 26.70
N LYS A 188 44.92 -12.11 27.62
CA LYS A 188 44.38 -12.52 28.94
C LYS A 188 43.16 -11.68 29.30
N GLU A 189 42.03 -12.34 29.53
CA GLU A 189 40.82 -11.67 30.00
C GLU A 189 40.86 -11.43 31.52
N ASN A 190 40.67 -10.18 31.92
CA ASN A 190 40.33 -9.73 33.27
C ASN A 190 39.11 -8.76 33.22
N PRO A 191 38.53 -8.35 34.36
CA PRO A 191 37.38 -7.46 34.38
C PRO A 191 37.57 -6.15 33.59
N GLU A 192 38.76 -5.53 33.67
CA GLU A 192 39.09 -4.30 32.97
C GLU A 192 39.14 -4.50 31.45
N THR A 193 39.83 -5.55 30.97
CA THR A 193 39.91 -5.85 29.54
C THR A 193 38.54 -6.22 28.98
N ARG A 194 37.70 -6.93 29.74
CA ARG A 194 36.34 -7.27 29.31
C ARG A 194 35.49 -6.02 29.07
N LYS A 195 35.57 -5.06 30.00
CA LYS A 195 34.88 -3.77 29.85
C LYS A 195 35.41 -2.97 28.67
N LYS A 196 36.73 -2.97 28.45
CA LYS A 196 37.36 -2.32 27.28
C LYS A 196 36.87 -2.92 25.96
N MET A 197 36.84 -4.26 25.85
CA MET A 197 36.37 -4.95 24.65
C MET A 197 34.89 -4.70 24.37
N ALA A 198 34.05 -4.76 25.41
CA ALA A 198 32.63 -4.43 25.25
C ALA A 198 32.42 -2.97 24.80
N LYS A 199 33.27 -2.04 25.26
CA LYS A 199 33.25 -0.65 24.81
C LYS A 199 33.66 -0.52 23.35
N GLU A 200 34.74 -1.17 22.93
CA GLU A 200 35.18 -1.20 21.53
C GLU A 200 34.06 -1.72 20.61
N ILE A 201 33.43 -2.83 20.96
CA ILE A 201 32.26 -3.35 20.25
C ILE A 201 31.15 -2.30 20.21
N SER A 202 30.79 -1.69 21.35
CA SER A 202 29.74 -0.68 21.38
C SER A 202 30.05 0.53 20.49
N ASP A 203 31.30 0.97 20.43
CA ASP A 203 31.71 2.11 19.62
C ASP A 203 31.59 1.78 18.12
N TYR A 204 32.05 0.61 17.68
CA TYR A 204 31.86 0.15 16.30
C TYR A 204 30.38 -0.04 15.93
N LEU A 205 29.58 -0.62 16.82
CA LEU A 205 28.15 -0.81 16.55
C LEU A 205 27.42 0.53 16.36
N LYS A 206 27.78 1.57 17.13
CA LYS A 206 27.23 2.92 16.96
C LYS A 206 27.59 3.54 15.62
N GLU A 207 28.85 3.40 15.21
CA GLU A 207 29.32 3.92 13.91
C GLU A 207 28.60 3.23 12.75
N LEU A 208 28.54 1.90 12.75
CA LEU A 208 27.88 1.12 11.70
C LEU A 208 26.36 1.34 11.68
N HIS A 209 25.73 1.48 12.85
CA HIS A 209 24.31 1.84 12.94
C HIS A 209 24.05 3.22 12.34
N GLY A 210 24.82 4.24 12.75
CA GLY A 210 24.68 5.60 12.23
C GLY A 210 24.87 5.66 10.73
N GLU A 211 25.88 4.96 10.20
CA GLU A 211 26.09 4.84 8.76
C GLU A 211 24.92 4.15 8.05
N ALA A 212 24.37 3.07 8.61
CA ALA A 212 23.24 2.36 8.03
C ALA A 212 21.99 3.25 7.95
N VAL A 213 21.70 3.99 9.02
CA VAL A 213 20.58 4.94 9.07
C VAL A 213 20.80 6.08 8.07
N TYR A 214 21.99 6.66 8.02
CA TYR A 214 22.34 7.72 7.07
C TYR A 214 22.20 7.26 5.61
N ARG A 215 22.59 6.02 5.30
CA ARG A 215 22.38 5.43 3.97
C ARG A 215 20.90 5.29 3.63
N CYS A 216 20.06 4.89 4.59
CA CYS A 216 18.61 4.84 4.40
C CYS A 216 18.04 6.24 4.15
N GLU A 217 18.43 7.22 4.95
CA GLU A 217 18.02 8.63 4.82
C GLU A 217 18.36 9.22 3.45
N ASN A 218 19.58 9.01 2.95
CA ASN A 218 19.99 9.53 1.64
C ASN A 218 19.40 8.80 0.44
N ASN A 219 18.72 7.66 0.65
CA ASN A 219 18.05 6.90 -0.42
C ASN A 219 16.53 7.02 -0.35
N LEU A 220 16.01 7.87 0.55
CA LEU A 220 14.59 8.04 0.78
C LEU A 220 13.82 8.40 -0.50
N ASP A 221 14.31 9.34 -1.30
CA ASP A 221 13.65 9.75 -2.56
C ASP A 221 13.43 8.57 -3.52
N ASN A 222 14.41 7.66 -3.61
CA ASN A 222 14.27 6.45 -4.43
C ASN A 222 13.26 5.48 -3.85
N ILE A 223 13.16 5.39 -2.52
CA ILE A 223 12.20 4.52 -1.82
C ILE A 223 10.78 5.10 -1.94
N PHE A 224 10.61 6.43 -1.98
CA PHE A 224 9.32 7.13 -2.02
C PHE A 224 8.65 7.14 -3.37
N ALA A 225 9.44 7.11 -4.44
CA ALA A 225 8.88 7.06 -5.78
C ALA A 225 8.25 5.69 -6.11
N GLU A 226 8.68 4.60 -5.45
CA GLU A 226 8.25 3.25 -5.84
C GLU A 226 6.78 2.91 -5.60
N PRO A 227 6.13 3.32 -4.50
CA PRO A 227 4.70 3.07 -4.31
C PRO A 227 3.84 3.74 -5.37
N GLY A 228 4.15 5.00 -5.68
CA GLY A 228 3.46 5.74 -6.74
C GLY A 228 3.63 5.07 -8.10
N LYS A 229 4.86 4.71 -8.49
CA LYS A 229 5.13 3.98 -9.74
C LYS A 229 4.45 2.62 -9.81
N THR A 230 4.51 1.85 -8.72
CA THR A 230 3.90 0.51 -8.69
C THR A 230 2.38 0.62 -8.85
N ALA A 231 1.75 1.55 -8.12
CA ALA A 231 0.32 1.79 -8.24
C ALA A 231 -0.05 2.34 -9.63
N PHE A 232 0.80 3.18 -10.23
CA PHE A 232 0.64 3.64 -11.62
C PHE A 232 0.58 2.46 -12.59
N TYR A 233 1.57 1.57 -12.57
CA TYR A 233 1.60 0.42 -13.50
C TYR A 233 0.41 -0.53 -13.31
N GLU A 234 -0.07 -0.69 -12.09
CA GLU A 234 -1.27 -1.51 -11.81
C GLU A 234 -2.55 -0.85 -12.34
N VAL A 235 -2.65 0.48 -12.27
CA VAL A 235 -3.75 1.23 -12.89
C VAL A 235 -3.64 1.22 -14.42
N GLU A 236 -2.44 1.32 -14.97
CA GLU A 236 -2.18 1.22 -16.40
C GLU A 236 -2.65 -0.15 -16.93
N ASP A 237 -2.22 -1.27 -16.32
CA ASP A 237 -2.70 -2.61 -16.68
C ASP A 237 -4.21 -2.73 -16.55
N PHE A 238 -4.79 -2.18 -15.48
CA PHE A 238 -6.23 -2.17 -15.30
C PHE A 238 -6.93 -1.47 -16.47
N ILE A 239 -6.54 -0.23 -16.79
CA ILE A 239 -7.14 0.60 -17.84
C ILE A 239 -6.98 -0.07 -19.21
N ASP A 240 -5.77 -0.53 -19.53
CA ASP A 240 -5.50 -1.26 -20.77
C ASP A 240 -6.42 -2.46 -20.92
N ARG A 241 -6.61 -3.23 -19.84
CA ARG A 241 -7.44 -4.42 -19.94
C ARG A 241 -8.94 -4.10 -19.98
N VAL A 242 -9.43 -3.09 -19.27
CA VAL A 242 -10.87 -2.74 -19.30
C VAL A 242 -11.28 -1.94 -20.53
N LEU A 243 -10.33 -1.32 -21.25
CA LEU A 243 -10.61 -0.55 -22.47
C LEU A 243 -10.19 -1.27 -23.77
N ARG A 244 -9.07 -1.97 -23.76
CA ARG A 244 -8.38 -2.45 -24.98
C ARG A 244 -8.35 -3.96 -25.15
N SER A 245 -8.74 -4.75 -24.13
CA SER A 245 -8.85 -6.21 -24.31
C SER A 245 -9.87 -6.57 -25.39
N GLU A 246 -9.66 -7.73 -26.01
CA GLU A 246 -10.66 -8.30 -26.91
C GLU A 246 -12.00 -8.44 -26.18
N ASN A 247 -13.09 -8.03 -26.81
CA ASN A 247 -14.45 -8.01 -26.26
C ASN A 247 -14.68 -7.08 -25.05
N ALA A 248 -13.71 -6.25 -24.63
CA ALA A 248 -13.87 -5.38 -23.47
C ALA A 248 -15.12 -4.48 -23.58
N LYS A 249 -15.31 -3.87 -24.76
CA LYS A 249 -16.45 -2.99 -25.02
C LYS A 249 -17.78 -3.74 -24.98
N GLU A 250 -17.83 -4.94 -25.55
CA GLU A 250 -19.01 -5.81 -25.56
C GLU A 250 -19.37 -6.30 -24.15
N GLU A 251 -18.36 -6.61 -23.33
CA GLU A 251 -18.56 -7.00 -21.93
C GLU A 251 -19.06 -5.83 -21.08
N TRP A 252 -18.46 -4.64 -21.25
CA TRP A 252 -18.99 -3.40 -20.66
C TRP A 252 -20.42 -3.15 -21.09
N GLN A 253 -20.73 -3.32 -22.38
CA GLN A 253 -22.09 -3.18 -22.87
C GLN A 253 -23.03 -4.14 -22.14
N THR A 254 -22.66 -5.41 -22.06
CA THR A 254 -23.46 -6.44 -21.39
C THR A 254 -23.69 -6.10 -19.92
N PHE A 255 -22.64 -5.70 -19.20
CA PHE A 255 -22.73 -5.28 -17.79
C PHE A 255 -23.61 -4.03 -17.61
N ILE A 256 -23.36 -2.96 -18.35
CA ILE A 256 -24.10 -1.70 -18.24
C ILE A 256 -25.59 -1.91 -18.56
N TYR A 257 -25.92 -2.75 -19.55
CA TYR A 257 -27.30 -3.04 -19.89
C TYR A 257 -28.07 -3.81 -18.80
N LYS A 258 -27.38 -4.59 -17.96
CA LYS A 258 -27.97 -5.22 -16.76
C LYS A 258 -28.47 -4.18 -15.76
N TYR A 259 -27.81 -3.02 -15.68
CA TYR A 259 -28.12 -1.94 -14.73
C TYR A 259 -28.63 -0.65 -15.41
N LYS A 260 -29.10 -0.74 -16.66
CA LYS A 260 -29.53 0.41 -17.47
C LYS A 260 -30.57 1.31 -16.80
N ASP A 261 -31.45 0.73 -15.95
CA ASP A 261 -32.51 1.47 -15.26
C ASP A 261 -31.95 2.36 -14.14
N PHE A 262 -30.80 1.99 -13.58
CA PHE A 262 -30.07 2.78 -12.58
C PHE A 262 -29.15 3.80 -13.23
N ILE A 263 -28.48 3.41 -14.32
CA ILE A 263 -27.50 4.26 -15.03
C ILE A 263 -28.20 5.35 -15.86
N TRP A 264 -29.38 5.05 -16.42
CA TRP A 264 -30.18 5.93 -17.27
C TRP A 264 -31.66 5.88 -16.86
N PRO A 265 -32.01 6.38 -15.66
CA PRO A 265 -33.37 6.29 -15.12
C PRO A 265 -34.38 7.11 -15.93
N LYS A 266 -33.96 8.16 -16.65
CA LYS A 266 -34.88 8.95 -17.49
C LYS A 266 -35.33 8.16 -18.72
N GLU A 267 -34.44 7.34 -19.28
CA GLU A 267 -34.67 6.60 -20.51
C GLU A 267 -35.27 5.21 -20.25
N TYR A 268 -34.96 4.59 -19.11
CA TYR A 268 -35.39 3.23 -18.79
C TYR A 268 -36.21 3.09 -17.49
N GLY A 269 -36.25 4.10 -16.63
CA GLY A 269 -36.99 4.10 -15.36
C GLY A 269 -38.51 4.30 -15.48
N GLN A 270 -39.09 4.10 -16.67
CA GLN A 270 -40.55 4.13 -16.91
C GLN A 270 -41.13 2.73 -17.13
N ASP A 271 -40.31 1.69 -17.11
CA ASP A 271 -40.75 0.29 -17.19
C ASP A 271 -41.48 -0.08 -15.88
N PRO A 272 -42.65 -0.74 -15.88
CA PRO A 272 -43.31 -1.21 -14.64
C PRO A 272 -42.36 -1.91 -13.66
N ASP A 273 -41.38 -2.68 -14.14
CA ASP A 273 -40.35 -3.31 -13.30
C ASP A 273 -39.42 -2.30 -12.60
N SER A 274 -39.19 -1.13 -13.21
CA SER A 274 -38.40 -0.05 -12.63
C SER A 274 -39.13 0.71 -11.52
N ARG A 275 -40.47 0.80 -11.57
CA ARG A 275 -41.28 1.35 -10.46
C ARG A 275 -41.22 0.46 -9.23
N TYR A 276 -41.38 -0.85 -9.40
CA TYR A 276 -41.24 -1.79 -8.29
C TYR A 276 -39.82 -1.75 -7.68
N ARG A 277 -38.79 -1.50 -8.51
CA ARG A 277 -37.42 -1.29 -8.03
C ARG A 277 -37.26 0.03 -7.25
N GLN A 278 -37.85 1.13 -7.70
CA GLN A 278 -37.84 2.41 -6.95
C GLN A 278 -38.58 2.31 -5.62
N GLU A 279 -39.76 1.67 -5.60
CA GLU A 279 -40.49 1.41 -4.36
C GLU A 279 -39.66 0.56 -3.39
N TRP A 280 -38.93 -0.44 -3.90
CA TRP A 280 -38.00 -1.22 -3.08
C TRP A 280 -36.83 -0.38 -2.54
N GLN A 281 -36.27 0.54 -3.34
CA GLN A 281 -35.22 1.46 -2.88
C GLN A 281 -35.71 2.37 -1.76
N ASP A 282 -36.91 2.94 -1.90
CA ASP A 282 -37.51 3.81 -0.88
C ASP A 282 -37.73 3.04 0.42
N LEU A 283 -38.25 1.81 0.33
CA LEU A 283 -38.44 0.93 1.49
C LEU A 283 -37.13 0.54 2.18
N VAL A 284 -36.07 0.24 1.42
CA VAL A 284 -34.77 -0.10 2.00
C VAL A 284 -34.13 1.12 2.67
N LYS A 285 -34.20 2.30 2.04
CA LYS A 285 -33.70 3.54 2.63
C LYS A 285 -34.44 3.90 3.91
N GLU A 286 -35.76 3.79 3.91
CA GLU A 286 -36.60 4.01 5.08
C GLU A 286 -36.24 3.02 6.21
N THR A 287 -36.03 1.74 5.89
CA THR A 287 -35.62 0.72 6.85
C THR A 287 -34.22 0.99 7.44
N VAL A 288 -33.27 1.44 6.63
CA VAL A 288 -31.92 1.80 7.08
C VAL A 288 -31.96 3.02 8.02
N GLU A 289 -32.77 4.02 7.70
CA GLU A 289 -32.94 5.21 8.55
C GLU A 289 -33.66 4.88 9.87
N ILE A 290 -34.71 4.07 9.84
CA ILE A 290 -35.38 3.58 11.06
C ILE A 290 -34.40 2.81 11.94
N ASN A 291 -33.61 1.91 11.37
CA ASN A 291 -32.61 1.13 12.12
C ASN A 291 -31.49 1.99 12.73
N LYS A 292 -31.14 3.12 12.10
CA LYS A 292 -30.19 4.10 12.68
C LYS A 292 -30.83 4.85 13.86
N ILE A 293 -32.09 5.25 13.73
CA ILE A 293 -32.84 5.96 14.78
C ILE A 293 -33.06 5.06 15.99
N GLU A 294 -33.46 3.80 15.78
CA GLU A 294 -33.64 2.83 16.88
C GLU A 294 -32.33 2.59 17.63
N LYS A 295 -31.20 2.43 16.93
CA LYS A 295 -29.88 2.30 17.58
C LYS A 295 -29.49 3.50 18.45
N LEU A 296 -29.96 4.71 18.12
CA LEU A 296 -29.72 5.90 18.93
C LEU A 296 -30.64 5.99 20.14
N GLN A 297 -31.85 5.42 20.07
CA GLN A 297 -32.79 5.38 21.19
C GLN A 297 -32.43 4.33 22.26
N PHE A 298 -31.70 3.26 21.90
CA PHE A 298 -31.21 2.26 22.85
C PHE A 298 -29.95 2.67 23.63
N LEU A 299 -29.40 3.87 23.39
CA LEU A 299 -28.22 4.41 24.08
C LEU A 299 -28.54 5.53 25.10
N GLN A 300 -29.82 5.77 25.40
CA GLN A 300 -30.30 6.67 26.47
C GLN A 300 -30.81 5.87 27.68
#